data_AF-A0A936D6C6-F1
#
_entry.id   AF-A0A936D6C6-F1
#
_cell.length_a   1.000
_cell.length_b   1.000
_cell.length_c   1.000
_cell.angle_alpha   90.00
_cell.angle_beta   90.00
_cell.angle_gamma   90.00
#
_symmetry.space_group_name_H-M   'P 1'
#
loop_
_entity.id
_entity.type
_entity.pdbx_description
1 polymer ?
#
loop_
_entity_poly.entity_id
_entity_poly.type
_entity_poly.pdbx_seq_one_letter_code
_entity_poly.pdbx_strand_id
1 'polypeptide(L)'
;MPGEPSSEGPSAVVSEPPPNGEASAATDASAATDATDATDATDAEPAEVAASPAEAGGEGAPEAAHVDGEPAAAKAKRRKKARDEAARERLPPMRRGLRTVYWAAWFVLAPFVLACVLVWAATPSSGEVLEGGLSALRAFVREQPVPVGIASLTLFELAFWMARHRLPLARHAYTPLPAGVSENLRSAFERARTLLDEAEAILEENRTALTKELSSKERARLRESLDELDGAMHDAPFQERVFVDALLRADGEVEVRLGRFRKSEVREYLESIFVAIAVALCLRAFVVEAFKIPSGSMIPTLQVGDHIFVNKFTYGPAIPYTRTRLFASMPPDRGDVMVFAFPEHPEQDFIKRVIALPGDKLEARGGHPILNGWEVPSCFVGLYTYTEGEPIPSKHEGDLFVEFLGDEAYLTLYDRYAGGLNDYQGPYIVKPGEVYVMGDNRNNSHDSRMWFGGQGGGVPFENIKGRALFVWLSVGEQGMAWSRLGAPVMGKPRLPPDMKGLEPGLDKCFRERPSLDKTSPPPGKAP
;
A
#
# COMPACT_ATOMS: atom_id res chain seq x y z
N MET A 1 -4.11 -40.25 -65.06
CA MET A 1 -5.15 -41.09 -65.67
C MET A 1 -5.71 -42.00 -64.58
N PRO A 2 -7.04 -42.11 -64.46
CA PRO A 2 -7.71 -41.26 -63.47
C PRO A 2 -8.73 -42.00 -62.58
N GLY A 3 -9.39 -41.27 -61.66
CA GLY A 3 -10.44 -41.84 -60.81
C GLY A 3 -11.09 -40.86 -59.82
N GLU A 4 -11.52 -39.68 -60.27
CA GLU A 4 -12.68 -39.02 -59.62
C GLU A 4 -13.97 -39.78 -59.99
N PRO A 5 -15.05 -39.63 -59.21
CA PRO A 5 -16.07 -38.72 -59.73
C PRO A 5 -16.73 -37.79 -58.67
N SER A 6 -17.03 -36.56 -59.13
CA SER A 6 -18.16 -35.72 -58.72
C SER A 6 -19.51 -36.48 -58.74
N SER A 7 -20.61 -36.07 -58.10
CA SER A 7 -21.12 -34.75 -57.68
C SER A 7 -21.97 -34.90 -56.38
N GLU A 8 -22.84 -33.99 -55.88
CA GLU A 8 -23.42 -32.73 -56.38
C GLU A 8 -23.92 -31.83 -55.20
N GLY A 9 -24.46 -30.65 -55.51
CA GLY A 9 -25.28 -29.85 -54.57
C GLY A 9 -26.78 -30.23 -54.62
N PRO A 10 -27.63 -29.63 -53.77
CA PRO A 10 -28.16 -28.32 -54.17
C PRO A 10 -28.28 -27.28 -53.03
N SER A 11 -28.62 -26.06 -53.45
CA SER A 11 -28.50 -24.81 -52.69
C SER A 11 -29.66 -24.45 -51.76
N ALA A 12 -29.35 -23.52 -50.85
CA ALA A 12 -30.18 -22.40 -50.37
C ALA A 12 -31.42 -22.67 -49.50
N VAL A 13 -31.41 -22.06 -48.30
CA VAL A 13 -32.45 -21.10 -47.89
C VAL A 13 -31.76 -19.88 -47.23
N VAL A 14 -32.27 -18.69 -47.55
CA VAL A 14 -31.89 -17.38 -47.00
C VAL A 14 -32.87 -17.00 -45.87
N SER A 15 -32.39 -16.49 -44.72
CA SER A 15 -33.25 -15.75 -43.77
C SER A 15 -32.48 -14.90 -42.74
N GLU A 16 -32.37 -13.61 -43.04
CA GLU A 16 -32.31 -12.46 -42.09
C GLU A 16 -33.12 -11.30 -42.72
N PRO A 17 -33.56 -10.26 -41.98
CA PRO A 17 -33.82 -10.17 -40.53
C PRO A 17 -35.36 -10.14 -40.27
N PRO A 18 -36.07 -8.98 -40.23
CA PRO A 18 -36.19 -7.92 -39.21
C PRO A 18 -37.58 -7.99 -38.47
N PRO A 19 -38.14 -6.96 -37.77
CA PRO A 19 -37.65 -5.63 -37.41
C PRO A 19 -37.86 -5.19 -35.93
N ASN A 20 -37.51 -3.93 -35.66
CA ASN A 20 -37.72 -3.13 -34.44
C ASN A 20 -39.09 -3.28 -33.74
N GLY A 21 -39.06 -3.09 -32.41
CA GLY A 21 -40.24 -2.79 -31.59
C GLY A 21 -39.93 -1.73 -30.53
N GLU A 22 -39.98 -0.45 -30.91
CA GLU A 22 -40.17 0.64 -29.94
C GLU A 22 -41.64 0.64 -29.48
N ALA A 23 -41.89 0.78 -28.18
CA ALA A 23 -43.23 1.04 -27.65
C ALA A 23 -43.15 1.91 -26.39
N SER A 24 -43.62 3.15 -26.51
CA SER A 24 -43.73 4.14 -25.43
C SER A 24 -45.19 4.41 -25.05
N ALA A 25 -45.51 4.35 -23.75
CA ALA A 25 -46.62 5.05 -23.04
C ALA A 25 -46.61 4.55 -21.57
N ALA A 26 -46.48 5.37 -20.52
CA ALA A 26 -47.41 6.39 -19.99
C ALA A 26 -48.72 5.76 -19.45
N THR A 27 -49.25 6.05 -18.25
CA THR A 27 -48.95 6.99 -17.12
C THR A 27 -49.03 6.20 -15.77
N ASP A 28 -48.95 6.71 -14.52
CA ASP A 28 -49.27 8.04 -13.94
C ASP A 28 -48.74 8.22 -12.49
N ALA A 29 -48.97 9.42 -11.93
CA ALA A 29 -48.81 9.86 -10.53
C ALA A 29 -47.37 9.87 -9.92
N SER A 30 -46.66 10.98 -9.68
CA SER A 30 -46.94 12.38 -9.27
C SER A 30 -46.80 12.66 -7.75
N ALA A 31 -46.53 13.94 -7.43
CA ALA A 31 -46.28 14.53 -6.10
C ALA A 31 -45.01 14.04 -5.36
N ALA A 32 -43.92 14.80 -5.32
CA ALA A 32 -43.68 16.13 -4.75
C ALA A 32 -43.43 16.12 -3.23
N THR A 33 -42.24 16.61 -2.87
CA THR A 33 -41.81 16.98 -1.53
C THR A 33 -42.60 18.18 -1.03
N ASP A 34 -43.04 18.16 0.24
CA ASP A 34 -43.29 19.38 1.00
C ASP A 34 -42.89 19.22 2.47
N ALA A 35 -42.84 20.34 3.19
CA ALA A 35 -42.21 20.50 4.49
C ALA A 35 -43.18 20.44 5.68
N THR A 36 -42.65 20.79 6.87
CA THR A 36 -43.37 21.30 8.07
C THR A 36 -44.50 20.48 8.66
N ASP A 37 -44.27 19.90 9.85
CA ASP A 37 -44.99 20.18 11.12
C ASP A 37 -44.42 19.28 12.25
N ALA A 38 -44.64 19.47 13.57
CA ALA A 38 -45.26 20.57 14.32
C ALA A 38 -44.64 20.65 15.73
N THR A 39 -44.83 21.79 16.40
CA THR A 39 -44.94 21.91 17.87
C THR A 39 -46.19 21.14 18.37
N ASP A 40 -46.34 20.73 19.63
CA ASP A 40 -46.76 21.60 20.76
C ASP A 40 -46.99 20.74 22.03
N ALA A 41 -46.85 21.35 23.23
CA ALA A 41 -47.36 20.86 24.52
C ALA A 41 -47.31 21.97 25.62
N THR A 42 -48.05 23.06 25.39
CA THR A 42 -48.94 23.78 26.35
C THR A 42 -48.68 23.83 27.89
N ASP A 43 -48.77 25.08 28.39
CA ASP A 43 -49.52 25.58 29.57
C ASP A 43 -49.15 25.28 31.05
N ALA A 44 -48.36 26.20 31.63
CA ALA A 44 -48.78 27.31 32.52
C ALA A 44 -49.48 27.15 33.92
N GLU A 45 -49.18 28.14 34.77
CA GLU A 45 -49.87 28.66 35.99
C GLU A 45 -49.68 27.98 37.37
N PRO A 46 -49.79 28.72 38.51
CA PRO A 46 -49.41 30.14 38.73
C PRO A 46 -48.72 30.48 40.10
N ALA A 47 -48.16 31.70 40.15
CA ALA A 47 -47.96 32.67 41.26
C ALA A 47 -47.78 32.24 42.75
N GLU A 48 -46.75 32.80 43.43
CA GLU A 48 -46.96 33.61 44.65
C GLU A 48 -45.79 34.57 45.04
N VAL A 49 -46.13 35.53 45.91
CA VAL A 49 -45.47 36.79 46.30
C VAL A 49 -44.33 36.65 47.34
N ALA A 50 -43.24 37.45 47.26
CA ALA A 50 -42.54 37.98 48.45
C ALA A 50 -41.55 39.16 48.22
N ALA A 51 -41.90 40.32 48.78
CA ALA A 51 -41.10 41.38 49.44
C ALA A 51 -39.62 41.75 49.10
N SER A 52 -39.41 43.07 48.96
CA SER A 52 -38.18 43.88 49.16
C SER A 52 -37.72 43.90 50.64
N PRO A 53 -36.57 44.48 51.10
CA PRO A 53 -36.09 45.83 50.71
C PRO A 53 -34.55 46.11 50.62
N ALA A 54 -34.28 47.18 49.86
CA ALA A 54 -33.28 48.26 50.01
C ALA A 54 -32.04 48.15 50.93
N GLU A 55 -30.91 48.68 50.44
CA GLU A 55 -30.25 49.83 51.09
C GLU A 55 -29.49 50.71 50.06
N ALA A 56 -29.06 51.91 50.45
CA ALA A 56 -28.72 53.01 49.52
C ALA A 56 -27.44 53.78 49.87
N GLY A 57 -26.94 54.57 48.92
CA GLY A 57 -26.11 55.76 49.18
C GLY A 57 -24.72 55.78 48.54
N GLY A 58 -24.32 56.95 48.00
CA GLY A 58 -22.94 57.22 47.59
C GLY A 58 -22.79 58.06 46.31
N GLU A 59 -23.04 59.37 46.38
CA GLU A 59 -22.67 60.32 45.30
C GLU A 59 -21.15 60.51 45.23
N GLY A 60 -20.63 60.84 44.04
CA GLY A 60 -19.22 61.19 43.87
C GLY A 60 -18.78 61.36 42.42
N ALA A 61 -19.10 62.51 41.81
CA ALA A 61 -18.37 62.96 40.62
C ALA A 61 -16.96 63.43 41.03
N PRO A 62 -15.96 63.24 40.16
CA PRO A 62 -15.34 64.46 39.63
C PRO A 62 -14.96 64.40 38.14
N GLU A 63 -15.21 65.54 37.49
CA GLU A 63 -14.25 66.30 36.66
C GLU A 63 -13.64 65.68 35.39
N ALA A 64 -13.77 66.42 34.28
CA ALA A 64 -13.36 65.98 32.95
C ALA A 64 -11.83 66.07 32.75
N ALA A 65 -11.24 64.99 32.25
CA ALA A 65 -9.87 64.97 31.74
C ALA A 65 -9.87 64.74 30.21
N HIS A 66 -9.04 65.52 29.52
CA HIS A 66 -8.90 65.51 28.05
C HIS A 66 -8.53 64.11 27.52
N VAL A 67 -9.32 63.57 26.59
CA VAL A 67 -8.94 62.37 25.82
C VAL A 67 -8.13 62.80 24.60
N ASP A 68 -6.82 62.93 24.78
CA ASP A 68 -5.89 63.02 23.64
C ASP A 68 -5.74 61.63 23.00
N GLY A 69 -6.37 61.46 21.84
CA GLY A 69 -6.27 60.22 21.06
C GLY A 69 -4.86 59.98 20.55
N GLU A 70 -4.19 58.94 21.06
CA GLU A 70 -2.85 58.53 20.60
C GLU A 70 -2.88 58.31 19.06
N PRO A 71 -2.04 59.01 18.28
CA PRO A 71 -2.13 58.99 16.83
C PRO A 71 -1.85 57.58 16.28
N ALA A 72 -2.61 57.15 15.26
CA ALA A 72 -2.57 55.78 14.74
C ALA A 72 -1.15 55.26 14.39
N ALA A 73 -0.26 56.16 13.96
CA ALA A 73 1.14 55.84 13.69
C ALA A 73 1.96 55.40 14.93
N ALA A 74 1.61 55.85 16.14
CA ALA A 74 2.24 55.42 17.39
C ALA A 74 1.75 54.02 17.79
N LYS A 75 0.43 53.78 17.70
CA LYS A 75 -0.17 52.43 17.83
C LYS A 75 0.45 51.44 16.85
N ALA A 76 0.61 51.82 15.58
CA ALA A 76 1.25 51.00 14.55
C ALA A 76 2.74 50.74 14.85
N LYS A 77 3.52 51.75 15.29
CA LYS A 77 4.91 51.55 15.73
C LYS A 77 5.01 50.61 16.93
N ARG A 78 4.08 50.68 17.88
CA ARG A 78 4.07 49.85 19.08
C ARG A 78 3.65 48.41 18.77
N ARG A 79 2.64 48.20 17.90
CA ARG A 79 2.31 46.88 17.32
C ARG A 79 3.50 46.32 16.55
N LYS A 80 4.14 47.11 15.67
CA LYS A 80 5.35 46.69 14.96
C LYS A 80 6.50 46.33 15.89
N LYS A 81 6.77 47.10 16.95
CA LYS A 81 7.81 46.76 17.92
C LYS A 81 7.50 45.44 18.65
N ALA A 82 6.25 45.21 19.05
CA ALA A 82 5.84 43.94 19.64
C ALA A 82 5.95 42.76 18.65
N ARG A 83 5.64 42.99 17.37
CA ARG A 83 5.85 42.03 16.27
C ARG A 83 7.34 41.77 16.01
N ASP A 84 8.18 42.80 16.01
CA ASP A 84 9.65 42.68 15.88
C ASP A 84 10.25 41.93 17.10
N GLU A 85 9.71 42.11 18.31
CA GLU A 85 10.13 41.39 19.52
C GLU A 85 9.63 39.92 19.51
N ALA A 86 8.39 39.66 19.09
CA ALA A 86 7.84 38.31 18.93
C ALA A 86 8.45 37.52 17.75
N ALA A 87 8.79 38.19 16.64
CA ALA A 87 9.49 37.60 15.50
C ALA A 87 11.00 37.41 15.76
N ARG A 88 11.59 38.21 16.66
CA ARG A 88 12.94 37.97 17.20
C ARG A 88 13.00 36.77 18.16
N GLU A 89 11.88 36.35 18.74
CA GLU A 89 11.73 34.96 19.23
C GLU A 89 11.61 33.96 18.05
N ARG A 90 12.61 33.97 17.16
CA ARG A 90 12.92 32.82 16.31
C ARG A 90 13.06 31.62 17.23
N LEU A 91 12.06 30.73 17.21
CA LEU A 91 11.87 29.61 18.14
C LEU A 91 13.23 29.07 18.64
N PRO A 92 13.52 29.15 19.95
CA PRO A 92 14.85 28.82 20.47
C PRO A 92 15.24 27.41 20.01
N PRO A 93 16.53 27.13 19.76
CA PRO A 93 16.96 25.92 19.04
C PRO A 93 16.40 24.63 19.65
N MET A 94 16.24 24.58 20.97
CA MET A 94 15.58 23.48 21.69
C MET A 94 14.12 23.24 21.27
N ARG A 95 13.35 24.31 21.00
CA ARG A 95 11.95 24.26 20.54
C ARG A 95 11.84 23.82 19.08
N ARG A 96 12.82 24.17 18.23
CA ARG A 96 12.96 23.59 16.88
C ARG A 96 13.29 22.09 16.92
N GLY A 97 14.17 21.66 17.82
CA GLY A 97 14.45 20.25 18.09
C GLY A 97 13.20 19.48 18.52
N LEU A 98 12.45 20.01 19.50
CA LEU A 98 11.18 19.44 19.95
C LEU A 98 10.11 19.36 18.84
N ARG A 99 10.06 20.34 17.93
CA ARG A 99 9.19 20.28 16.74
C ARG A 99 9.59 19.16 15.77
N THR A 100 10.88 19.00 15.47
CA THR A 100 11.36 17.91 14.61
C THR A 100 11.15 16.54 15.25
N VAL A 101 11.37 16.42 16.57
CA VAL A 101 11.07 15.20 17.34
C VAL A 101 9.58 14.86 17.30
N TYR A 102 8.69 15.85 17.44
CA TYR A 102 7.25 15.62 17.33
C TYR A 102 6.86 15.00 15.98
N TRP A 103 7.30 15.60 14.87
CA TRP A 103 6.94 15.10 13.53
C TRP A 103 7.57 13.72 13.26
N ALA A 104 8.84 13.53 13.59
CA ALA A 104 9.51 12.24 13.41
C ALA A 104 8.92 11.13 14.29
N ALA A 105 8.51 11.45 15.53
CA ALA A 105 7.91 10.47 16.43
C ALA A 105 6.51 10.04 15.96
N TRP A 106 5.63 11.00 15.66
CA TRP A 106 4.21 10.71 15.43
C TRP A 106 3.79 10.50 13.97
N PHE A 107 4.58 10.96 13.01
CA PHE A 107 4.28 10.86 11.57
C PHE A 107 5.33 10.09 10.78
N VAL A 108 6.28 9.43 11.46
CA VAL A 108 7.21 8.49 10.83
C VAL A 108 7.37 7.25 11.72
N LEU A 109 7.88 7.41 12.94
CA LEU A 109 8.27 6.27 13.78
C LEU A 109 7.07 5.50 14.35
N ALA A 110 6.12 6.16 15.02
CA ALA A 110 4.98 5.49 15.63
C ALA A 110 4.05 4.80 14.62
N PRO A 111 3.68 5.40 13.47
CA PRO A 111 2.90 4.71 12.44
C PRO A 111 3.62 3.48 11.90
N PHE A 112 4.93 3.60 11.61
CA PHE A 112 5.75 2.52 11.07
C PHE A 112 5.90 1.35 12.07
N VAL A 113 6.27 1.63 13.31
CA VAL A 113 6.42 0.62 14.37
C VAL A 113 5.09 -0.09 14.61
N LEU A 114 3.97 0.64 14.65
CA LEU A 114 2.66 0.05 14.89
C LEU A 114 2.19 -0.82 13.71
N ALA A 115 2.48 -0.42 12.47
CA ALA A 115 2.25 -1.24 11.28
C ALA A 115 3.10 -2.52 11.29
N CYS A 116 4.40 -2.43 11.61
CA CYS A 116 5.28 -3.59 11.72
C CYS A 116 4.83 -4.56 12.83
N VAL A 117 4.46 -4.05 14.01
CA VAL A 117 3.96 -4.87 15.13
C VAL A 117 2.64 -5.54 14.77
N LEU A 118 1.73 -4.84 14.07
CA LEU A 118 0.46 -5.40 13.61
C LEU A 118 0.68 -6.54 12.61
N VAL A 119 1.52 -6.34 11.59
CA VAL A 119 1.83 -7.39 10.60
C VAL A 119 2.50 -8.58 11.27
N TRP A 120 3.49 -8.35 12.15
CA TRP A 120 4.18 -9.41 12.88
C TRP A 120 3.21 -10.23 13.76
N ALA A 121 2.36 -9.56 14.56
CA ALA A 121 1.41 -10.22 15.45
C ALA A 121 0.24 -10.92 14.71
N ALA A 122 -0.01 -10.55 13.45
CA ALA A 122 -1.07 -11.12 12.62
C ALA A 122 -0.56 -12.10 11.54
N THR A 123 0.74 -12.37 11.47
CA THR A 123 1.33 -13.38 10.56
C THR A 123 1.48 -14.73 11.29
N PRO A 124 0.54 -15.68 11.13
CA PRO A 124 0.63 -17.02 11.71
C PRO A 124 1.71 -17.88 11.05
N SER A 125 2.02 -19.02 11.66
CA SER A 125 2.88 -20.03 11.05
C SER A 125 2.16 -20.80 9.93
N SER A 126 2.93 -21.39 9.01
CA SER A 126 2.39 -21.97 7.78
C SER A 126 1.60 -23.27 7.97
N GLY A 127 1.81 -23.93 9.11
CA GLY A 127 1.16 -25.19 9.49
C GLY A 127 -0.01 -25.05 10.46
N GLU A 128 -0.31 -23.85 10.97
CA GLU A 128 -1.46 -23.66 11.85
C GLU A 128 -2.78 -23.77 11.08
N VAL A 129 -3.63 -24.70 11.51
CA VAL A 129 -5.05 -24.70 11.14
C VAL A 129 -5.69 -23.51 11.84
N LEU A 130 -5.93 -22.44 11.07
CA LEU A 130 -6.51 -21.21 11.59
C LEU A 130 -8.00 -21.41 11.89
N GLU A 131 -8.32 -21.85 13.10
CA GLU A 131 -9.69 -21.94 13.61
C GLU A 131 -10.12 -20.62 14.27
N GLY A 132 -11.39 -20.23 14.07
CA GLY A 132 -12.00 -19.02 14.66
C GLY A 132 -12.15 -17.83 13.70
N GLY A 133 -12.83 -16.77 14.17
CA GLY A 133 -13.29 -15.65 13.32
C GLY A 133 -12.22 -14.73 12.74
N LEU A 134 -10.98 -14.77 13.25
CA LEU A 134 -9.84 -13.99 12.74
C LEU A 134 -8.92 -14.79 11.80
N SER A 135 -9.29 -16.03 11.48
CA SER A 135 -8.53 -16.95 10.62
C SER A 135 -8.24 -16.38 9.23
N ALA A 136 -9.30 -15.97 8.52
CA ALA A 136 -9.20 -15.40 7.17
C ALA A 136 -8.33 -14.13 7.13
N LEU A 137 -8.41 -13.28 8.16
CA LEU A 137 -7.59 -12.07 8.27
C LEU A 137 -6.11 -12.43 8.47
N ARG A 138 -5.80 -13.39 9.35
CA ARG A 138 -4.43 -13.86 9.61
C ARG A 138 -3.80 -14.54 8.39
N ALA A 139 -4.56 -15.37 7.68
CA ALA A 139 -4.13 -15.95 6.41
C ALA A 139 -3.78 -14.84 5.40
N PHE A 140 -4.69 -13.87 5.22
CA PHE A 140 -4.48 -12.73 4.32
C PHE A 140 -3.25 -11.89 4.71
N VAL A 141 -2.99 -11.64 6.00
CA VAL A 141 -1.77 -10.92 6.43
C VAL A 141 -0.51 -11.70 6.12
N ARG A 142 -0.51 -13.03 6.30
CA ARG A 142 0.63 -13.90 5.94
C ARG A 142 0.89 -13.93 4.43
N GLU A 143 -0.16 -13.96 3.62
CA GLU A 143 -0.07 -13.91 2.15
C GLU A 143 0.37 -12.52 1.65
N GLN A 144 -0.06 -11.45 2.34
CA GLN A 144 0.08 -10.05 1.91
C GLN A 144 0.74 -9.13 2.95
N PRO A 145 1.88 -9.48 3.57
CA PRO A 145 2.42 -8.73 4.70
C PRO A 145 2.88 -7.32 4.30
N VAL A 146 3.35 -7.14 3.06
CA VAL A 146 3.76 -5.83 2.54
C VAL A 146 2.55 -4.94 2.21
N PRO A 147 1.55 -5.37 1.40
CA PRO A 147 0.32 -4.58 1.21
C PRO A 147 -0.43 -4.25 2.51
N VAL A 148 -0.56 -5.22 3.42
CA VAL A 148 -1.21 -4.98 4.73
C VAL A 148 -0.39 -4.01 5.58
N GLY A 149 0.94 -4.10 5.57
CA GLY A 149 1.81 -3.15 6.25
C GLY A 149 1.63 -1.72 5.72
N ILE A 150 1.57 -1.54 4.40
CA ILE A 150 1.35 -0.23 3.76
C ILE A 150 -0.06 0.31 4.10
N ALA A 151 -1.11 -0.51 4.01
CA ALA A 151 -2.47 -0.10 4.35
C ALA A 151 -2.62 0.22 5.85
N SER A 152 -1.95 -0.51 6.73
CA SER A 152 -1.94 -0.25 8.17
C SER A 152 -1.19 1.04 8.50
N LEU A 153 -0.05 1.28 7.84
CA LEU A 153 0.73 2.51 7.97
C LEU A 153 -0.12 3.74 7.62
N THR A 154 -0.80 3.75 6.47
CA THR A 154 -1.63 4.90 6.06
C THR A 154 -2.85 5.10 6.96
N LEU A 155 -3.48 4.02 7.46
CA LEU A 155 -4.55 4.10 8.45
C LEU A 155 -4.06 4.70 9.78
N PHE A 156 -2.86 4.33 10.24
CA PHE A 156 -2.27 4.90 11.45
C PHE A 156 -1.87 6.37 11.25
N GLU A 157 -1.24 6.73 10.12
CA GLU A 157 -0.96 8.13 9.78
C GLU A 157 -2.23 8.99 9.76
N LEU A 158 -3.32 8.48 9.18
CA LEU A 158 -4.62 9.17 9.19
C LEU A 158 -5.18 9.34 10.61
N ALA A 159 -5.07 8.30 11.46
CA ALA A 159 -5.48 8.38 12.85
C ALA A 159 -4.65 9.39 13.66
N PHE A 160 -3.33 9.41 13.50
CA PHE A 160 -2.45 10.40 14.11
C PHE A 160 -2.69 11.81 13.56
N TRP A 161 -3.02 11.97 12.28
CA TRP A 161 -3.37 13.26 11.68
C TRP A 161 -4.67 13.85 12.25
N MET A 162 -5.68 13.00 12.48
CA MET A 162 -6.91 13.40 13.18
C MET A 162 -6.63 13.78 14.64
N ALA A 163 -5.75 13.05 15.32
CA ALA A 163 -5.38 13.30 16.72
C ALA A 163 -4.31 14.39 16.93
N ARG A 164 -3.70 14.94 15.87
CA ARG A 164 -2.42 15.66 15.91
C ARG A 164 -2.29 16.73 16.99
N HIS A 165 -3.33 17.55 17.19
CA HIS A 165 -3.32 18.63 18.19
C HIS A 165 -3.36 18.15 19.64
N ARG A 166 -3.73 16.89 19.88
CA ARG A 166 -3.82 16.24 21.20
C ARG A 166 -2.61 15.35 21.52
N LEU A 167 -1.72 15.10 20.56
CA LEU A 167 -0.58 14.20 20.76
C LEU A 167 0.48 14.81 21.71
N PRO A 168 1.21 13.97 22.47
CA PRO A 168 2.35 14.42 23.26
C PRO A 168 3.33 15.26 22.43
N LEU A 169 3.78 16.38 23.01
CA LEU A 169 4.62 17.41 22.39
C LEU A 169 3.95 18.30 21.33
N ALA A 170 2.66 18.13 20.98
CA ALA A 170 1.95 18.96 19.99
C ALA A 170 2.08 20.48 20.24
N ARG A 171 2.13 20.91 21.51
CA ARG A 171 2.38 22.31 21.94
C ARG A 171 3.71 22.94 21.49
N HIS A 172 4.63 22.14 20.94
CA HIS A 172 5.89 22.60 20.36
C HIS A 172 5.87 22.58 18.82
N ALA A 173 4.90 21.87 18.23
CA ALA A 173 4.70 21.80 16.78
C ALA A 173 3.66 22.81 16.27
N TYR A 174 2.57 22.98 17.01
CA TYR A 174 1.53 23.96 16.76
C TYR A 174 1.60 25.06 17.81
N THR A 175 1.63 26.32 17.37
CA THR A 175 1.47 27.47 18.26
C THR A 175 0.04 27.46 18.80
N PRO A 176 -0.18 27.62 20.13
CA PRO A 176 -1.52 27.66 20.69
C PRO A 176 -2.38 28.74 20.04
N LEU A 177 -3.70 28.52 20.06
CA LEU A 177 -4.67 29.52 19.66
C LEU A 177 -4.73 30.63 20.73
N PRO A 178 -4.95 31.90 20.35
CA PRO A 178 -5.26 32.96 21.30
C PRO A 178 -6.52 32.64 22.12
N ALA A 179 -6.57 33.14 23.35
CA ALA A 179 -7.74 32.97 24.21
C ALA A 179 -8.98 33.62 23.56
N GLY A 180 -10.08 32.88 23.46
CA GLY A 180 -11.32 33.32 22.81
C GLY A 180 -11.50 32.87 21.35
N VAL A 181 -10.47 32.28 20.71
CA VAL A 181 -10.61 31.69 19.37
C VAL A 181 -11.16 30.27 19.48
N SER A 182 -12.16 29.92 18.67
CA SER A 182 -12.74 28.57 18.65
C SER A 182 -11.80 27.57 17.98
N GLU A 183 -11.83 26.31 18.43
CA GLU A 183 -10.99 25.23 17.88
C GLU A 183 -11.29 24.98 16.38
N ASN A 184 -12.53 25.25 15.94
CA ASN A 184 -12.97 25.12 14.55
C ASN A 184 -12.22 26.08 13.60
N LEU A 185 -11.76 27.23 14.10
CA LEU A 185 -11.02 28.23 13.32
C LEU A 185 -9.52 27.92 13.23
N ARG A 186 -9.04 26.82 13.81
CA ARG A 186 -7.60 26.50 13.84
C ARG A 186 -6.98 26.43 12.45
N SER A 187 -7.64 25.79 11.49
CA SER A 187 -7.14 25.68 10.11
C SER A 187 -7.02 27.05 9.43
N ALA A 188 -8.02 27.92 9.61
CA ALA A 188 -7.98 29.29 9.10
C ALA A 188 -6.86 30.12 9.77
N PHE A 189 -6.67 29.97 11.08
CA PHE A 189 -5.60 30.64 11.82
C PHE A 189 -4.18 30.15 11.43
N GLU A 190 -4.03 28.85 11.14
CA GLU A 190 -2.81 28.26 10.59
C GLU A 190 -2.53 28.76 9.15
N ARG A 191 -3.56 28.84 8.29
CA ARG A 191 -3.46 29.42 6.94
C ARG A 191 -3.08 30.90 7.00
N ALA A 192 -3.69 31.68 7.89
CA ALA A 192 -3.39 33.09 8.07
C ALA A 192 -1.93 33.35 8.48
N ARG A 193 -1.40 32.59 9.45
CA ARG A 193 0.03 32.64 9.81
C ARG A 193 0.92 32.30 8.61
N THR A 194 0.60 31.22 7.90
CA THR A 194 1.39 30.76 6.74
C THR A 194 1.42 31.81 5.64
N LEU A 195 0.28 32.44 5.36
CA LEU A 195 0.15 33.52 4.38
C LEU A 195 0.96 34.77 4.77
N LEU A 196 0.92 35.17 6.03
CA LEU A 196 1.72 36.30 6.55
C LEU A 196 3.22 36.00 6.44
N ASP A 197 3.66 34.81 6.87
CA ASP A 197 5.06 34.37 6.79
C ASP A 197 5.56 34.29 5.34
N GLU A 198 4.76 33.72 4.41
CA GLU A 198 5.07 33.63 2.98
C GLU A 198 5.14 35.02 2.32
N ALA A 199 4.16 35.88 2.58
CA ALA A 199 4.12 37.23 2.03
C ALA A 199 5.28 38.09 2.56
N GLU A 200 5.60 38.01 3.85
CA GLU A 200 6.72 38.76 4.44
C GLU A 200 8.07 38.29 3.88
N ALA A 201 8.29 36.97 3.75
CA ALA A 201 9.48 36.42 3.12
C ALA A 201 9.65 36.86 1.65
N ILE A 202 8.58 36.82 0.85
CA ILE A 202 8.59 37.29 -0.55
C ILE A 202 8.89 38.79 -0.62
N LEU A 203 8.28 39.60 0.26
CA LEU A 203 8.49 41.05 0.33
C LEU A 203 9.94 41.43 0.70
N GLU A 204 10.61 40.64 1.53
CA GLU A 204 12.03 40.81 1.85
C GLU A 204 12.94 40.36 0.71
N GLU A 205 12.80 39.11 0.24
CA GLU A 205 13.70 38.50 -0.76
C GLU A 205 13.61 39.19 -2.12
N ASN A 206 12.41 39.55 -2.57
CA ASN A 206 12.15 40.09 -3.91
C ASN A 206 12.01 41.62 -3.93
N ARG A 207 12.41 42.32 -2.85
CA ARG A 207 12.22 43.77 -2.65
C ARG A 207 12.52 44.61 -3.88
N THR A 208 13.64 44.36 -4.56
CA THR A 208 14.10 45.13 -5.74
C THR A 208 13.24 44.87 -6.99
N ALA A 209 12.78 43.63 -7.19
CA ALA A 209 11.88 43.28 -8.29
C ALA A 209 10.48 43.88 -8.06
N LEU A 210 9.95 43.71 -6.84
CA LEU A 210 8.65 44.26 -6.41
C LEU A 210 8.60 45.80 -6.51
N THR A 211 9.72 46.51 -6.28
CA THR A 211 9.77 47.97 -6.50
C THR A 211 9.69 48.41 -7.95
N LYS A 212 9.97 47.51 -8.92
CA LYS A 212 9.88 47.79 -10.36
C LYS A 212 8.53 47.39 -10.94
N GLU A 213 7.94 46.30 -10.46
CA GLU A 213 6.70 45.74 -11.03
C GLU A 213 5.43 46.31 -10.38
N LEU A 214 5.46 46.68 -9.10
CA LEU A 214 4.28 47.20 -8.38
C LEU A 214 4.41 48.70 -8.06
N SER A 215 3.34 49.45 -8.33
CA SER A 215 3.24 50.86 -7.94
C SER A 215 3.34 51.05 -6.42
N SER A 216 3.59 52.29 -6.00
CA SER A 216 3.55 52.65 -4.58
C SER A 216 2.17 52.38 -3.95
N LYS A 217 1.09 52.58 -4.71
CA LYS A 217 -0.30 52.37 -4.27
C LYS A 217 -0.61 50.89 -4.05
N GLU A 218 -0.19 50.01 -4.95
CA GLU A 218 -0.39 48.56 -4.82
C GLU A 218 0.42 47.95 -3.67
N ARG A 219 1.66 48.42 -3.48
CA ARG A 219 2.50 48.01 -2.34
C ARG A 219 2.04 48.58 -1.00
N ALA A 220 1.28 49.68 -1.00
CA ALA A 220 0.61 50.19 0.20
C ALA A 220 -0.61 49.31 0.53
N ARG A 221 -1.53 49.12 -0.44
CA ARG A 221 -2.75 48.32 -0.26
C ARG A 221 -2.46 46.85 0.10
N LEU A 222 -1.38 46.25 -0.43
CA LEU A 222 -0.96 44.89 -0.03
C LEU A 222 -0.55 44.84 1.45
N ARG A 223 0.23 45.82 1.91
CA ARG A 223 0.61 45.90 3.34
C ARG A 223 -0.59 46.18 4.23
N GLU A 224 -1.48 47.07 3.80
CA GLU A 224 -2.73 47.36 4.50
C GLU A 224 -3.56 46.09 4.73
N SER A 225 -3.80 45.25 3.71
CA SER A 225 -4.53 43.99 3.89
C SER A 225 -3.79 42.94 4.75
N LEU A 226 -2.45 42.90 4.71
CA LEU A 226 -1.65 42.03 5.59
C LEU A 226 -1.67 42.53 7.06
N ASP A 227 -1.61 43.84 7.27
CA ASP A 227 -1.67 44.48 8.59
C ASP A 227 -3.10 44.42 9.18
N GLU A 228 -4.14 44.43 8.34
CA GLU A 228 -5.54 44.15 8.73
C GLU A 228 -5.70 42.70 9.22
N LEU A 229 -5.14 41.73 8.50
CA LEU A 229 -5.15 40.31 8.90
C LEU A 229 -4.39 40.08 10.21
N ASP A 230 -3.17 40.58 10.32
CA ASP A 230 -2.36 40.53 11.55
C ASP A 230 -3.06 41.23 12.72
N GLY A 231 -3.77 42.34 12.46
CA GLY A 231 -4.64 43.00 13.42
C GLY A 231 -5.77 42.10 13.92
N ALA A 232 -6.59 41.57 13.00
CA ALA A 232 -7.75 40.74 13.33
C ALA A 232 -7.39 39.42 14.03
N MET A 233 -6.18 38.89 13.79
CA MET A 233 -5.62 37.74 14.51
C MET A 233 -5.29 38.01 15.99
N HIS A 234 -5.08 39.27 16.36
CA HIS A 234 -4.62 39.70 17.68
C HIS A 234 -5.62 40.62 18.42
N ASP A 235 -6.78 40.89 17.85
CA ASP A 235 -7.80 41.73 18.48
C ASP A 235 -8.50 41.01 19.65
N ALA A 236 -8.81 41.78 20.69
CA ALA A 236 -9.47 41.33 21.92
C ALA A 236 -10.64 42.26 22.25
N PRO A 237 -11.91 41.79 22.24
CA PRO A 237 -12.34 40.42 21.95
C PRO A 237 -12.11 40.01 20.48
N PHE A 238 -11.78 38.74 20.27
CA PHE A 238 -11.61 38.17 18.93
C PHE A 238 -12.94 38.14 18.17
N GLN A 239 -12.91 38.52 16.89
CA GLN A 239 -14.10 38.60 16.04
C GLN A 239 -13.94 37.72 14.80
N GLU A 240 -14.57 36.54 14.82
CA GLU A 240 -14.49 35.52 13.76
C GLU A 240 -14.77 36.07 12.36
N ARG A 241 -15.87 36.83 12.18
CA ARG A 241 -16.23 37.38 10.87
C ARG A 241 -15.17 38.35 10.33
N VAL A 242 -14.64 39.23 11.19
CA VAL A 242 -13.61 40.21 10.81
C VAL A 242 -12.31 39.51 10.41
N PHE A 243 -11.93 38.48 11.17
CA PHE A 243 -10.76 37.66 10.85
C PHE A 243 -10.89 36.89 9.53
N VAL A 244 -12.03 36.23 9.27
CA VAL A 244 -12.25 35.48 8.02
C VAL A 244 -12.30 36.42 6.81
N ASP A 245 -12.96 37.56 6.93
CA ASP A 245 -12.98 38.60 5.90
C ASP A 245 -11.57 39.14 5.58
N ALA A 246 -10.78 39.44 6.62
CA ALA A 246 -9.41 39.92 6.47
C ALA A 246 -8.51 38.86 5.82
N LEU A 247 -8.68 37.58 6.18
CA LEU A 247 -7.96 36.46 5.58
C LEU A 247 -8.25 36.33 4.09
N LEU A 248 -9.53 36.37 3.69
CA LEU A 248 -9.93 36.30 2.28
C LEU A 248 -9.41 37.48 1.46
N ARG A 249 -9.41 38.71 2.02
CA ARG A 249 -8.86 39.90 1.37
C ARG A 249 -7.33 39.81 1.22
N ALA A 250 -6.64 39.40 2.28
CA ALA A 250 -5.18 39.25 2.27
C ALA A 250 -4.73 38.15 1.30
N ASP A 251 -5.39 36.99 1.30
CA ASP A 251 -5.06 35.85 0.43
C ASP A 251 -5.24 36.24 -1.06
N GLY A 252 -6.36 36.91 -1.40
CA GLY A 252 -6.59 37.45 -2.73
C GLY A 252 -5.59 38.54 -3.17
N GLU A 253 -5.18 39.43 -2.26
CA GLU A 253 -4.19 40.47 -2.57
C GLU A 253 -2.76 39.92 -2.70
N VAL A 254 -2.41 38.92 -1.90
CA VAL A 254 -1.16 38.15 -2.03
C VAL A 254 -1.14 37.39 -3.35
N GLU A 255 -2.23 36.72 -3.73
CA GLU A 255 -2.31 35.98 -4.99
C GLU A 255 -2.15 36.91 -6.20
N VAL A 256 -2.91 38.01 -6.26
CA VAL A 256 -2.87 38.95 -7.39
C VAL A 256 -1.52 39.68 -7.51
N ARG A 257 -0.86 40.04 -6.39
CA ARG A 257 0.37 40.88 -6.43
C ARG A 257 1.67 40.13 -6.20
N LEU A 258 1.65 39.02 -5.46
CA LEU A 258 2.81 38.21 -5.14
C LEU A 258 2.79 36.83 -5.82
N GLY A 259 1.69 36.39 -6.45
CA GLY A 259 1.57 35.06 -7.07
C GLY A 259 2.68 34.67 -8.05
N ARG A 260 3.27 35.65 -8.75
CA ARG A 260 4.46 35.43 -9.62
C ARG A 260 5.75 35.12 -8.85
N PHE A 261 5.86 35.59 -7.61
CA PHE A 261 6.99 35.41 -6.71
C PHE A 261 6.77 34.27 -5.69
N ARG A 262 5.51 33.85 -5.48
CA ARG A 262 5.18 32.57 -4.83
C ARG A 262 5.87 31.44 -5.60
N LYS A 263 6.10 30.31 -4.92
CA LYS A 263 6.57 29.10 -5.61
C LYS A 263 5.56 28.77 -6.71
N SER A 264 6.02 28.60 -7.95
CA SER A 264 5.13 28.20 -9.04
C SER A 264 4.47 26.87 -8.70
N GLU A 265 3.13 26.84 -8.69
CA GLU A 265 2.32 25.62 -8.50
C GLU A 265 2.83 24.49 -9.42
N VAL A 266 3.20 24.81 -10.68
CA VAL A 266 3.79 23.86 -11.64
C VAL A 266 5.10 23.26 -11.14
N ARG A 267 5.96 24.06 -10.47
CA ARG A 267 7.18 23.53 -9.84
C ARG A 267 6.85 22.61 -8.67
N GLU A 268 5.85 22.93 -7.86
CA GLU A 268 5.47 22.07 -6.72
C GLU A 268 4.87 20.72 -7.20
N TYR A 269 4.07 20.74 -8.27
CA TYR A 269 3.63 19.52 -8.96
C TYR A 269 4.80 18.73 -9.55
N LEU A 270 5.76 19.39 -10.21
CA LEU A 270 6.94 18.72 -10.78
C LEU A 270 7.88 18.15 -9.70
N GLU A 271 8.11 18.87 -8.60
CA GLU A 271 8.86 18.38 -7.43
C GLU A 271 8.16 17.14 -6.83
N SER A 272 6.83 17.19 -6.69
CA SER A 272 6.02 16.07 -6.19
C SER A 272 6.04 14.84 -7.10
N ILE A 273 5.87 15.05 -8.42
CA ILE A 273 5.96 13.98 -9.44
C ILE A 273 7.37 13.38 -9.46
N PHE A 274 8.41 14.20 -9.40
CA PHE A 274 9.80 13.73 -9.34
C PHE A 274 10.06 12.88 -8.10
N VAL A 275 9.60 13.31 -6.91
CA VAL A 275 9.69 12.52 -5.68
C VAL A 275 8.92 11.20 -5.81
N ALA A 276 7.70 11.22 -6.36
CA ALA A 276 6.91 10.01 -6.57
C ALA A 276 7.60 9.01 -7.52
N ILE A 277 8.19 9.49 -8.63
CA ILE A 277 8.98 8.67 -9.56
C ILE A 277 10.24 8.13 -8.88
N ALA A 278 10.96 8.96 -8.12
CA ALA A 278 12.15 8.55 -7.40
C ALA A 278 11.84 7.45 -6.36
N VAL A 279 10.74 7.59 -5.61
CA VAL A 279 10.25 6.57 -4.68
C VAL A 279 9.86 5.29 -5.42
N ALA A 280 9.11 5.38 -6.52
CA ALA A 280 8.72 4.21 -7.32
C ALA A 280 9.94 3.46 -7.91
N LEU A 281 10.96 4.19 -8.37
CA LEU A 281 12.23 3.61 -8.84
C LEU A 281 13.02 2.96 -7.69
N CYS A 282 13.06 3.57 -6.50
CA CYS A 282 13.68 2.96 -5.32
C CYS A 282 12.95 1.67 -4.89
N LEU A 283 11.61 1.68 -4.86
CA LEU A 283 10.80 0.49 -4.56
C LEU A 283 11.06 -0.63 -5.59
N ARG A 284 11.15 -0.28 -6.88
CA ARG A 284 11.48 -1.23 -7.97
C ARG A 284 12.89 -1.81 -7.85
N ALA A 285 13.85 -0.98 -7.45
CA ALA A 285 15.24 -1.40 -7.28
C ALA A 285 15.41 -2.36 -6.09
N PHE A 286 14.85 -2.01 -4.93
CA PHE A 286 15.20 -2.63 -3.65
C PHE A 286 14.10 -3.47 -2.97
N VAL A 287 12.84 -3.36 -3.38
CA VAL A 287 11.72 -3.99 -2.64
C VAL A 287 10.94 -4.98 -3.50
N VAL A 288 10.37 -4.53 -4.62
CA VAL A 288 9.46 -5.35 -5.44
C VAL A 288 9.81 -5.28 -6.92
N GLU A 289 9.77 -6.43 -7.61
CA GLU A 289 9.82 -6.50 -9.08
C GLU A 289 8.68 -7.35 -9.63
N ALA A 290 8.21 -7.04 -10.83
CA ALA A 290 7.12 -7.74 -11.49
C ALA A 290 7.66 -8.68 -12.57
N PHE A 291 7.16 -9.92 -12.59
CA PHE A 291 7.51 -10.93 -13.59
C PHE A 291 6.25 -11.52 -14.22
N LYS A 292 6.33 -11.86 -15.52
CA LYS A 292 5.32 -12.67 -16.22
C LYS A 292 5.79 -14.12 -16.26
N ILE A 293 4.89 -15.08 -16.04
CA ILE A 293 5.16 -16.51 -16.08
C ILE A 293 4.98 -17.03 -17.52
N PRO A 294 6.05 -17.56 -18.17
CA PRO A 294 5.99 -18.01 -19.56
C PRO A 294 5.80 -19.52 -19.73
N SER A 295 5.88 -20.33 -18.65
CA SER A 295 5.90 -21.80 -18.71
C SER A 295 5.07 -22.44 -17.61
N GLY A 296 4.48 -23.61 -17.86
CA GLY A 296 3.67 -24.41 -16.94
C GLY A 296 4.43 -25.24 -15.91
N SER A 297 5.75 -25.06 -15.80
CA SER A 297 6.58 -25.86 -14.86
C SER A 297 6.30 -25.64 -13.36
N MET A 298 5.49 -24.63 -13.03
CA MET A 298 5.01 -24.34 -11.68
C MET A 298 3.49 -24.57 -11.52
N ILE A 299 2.84 -25.26 -12.48
CA ILE A 299 1.42 -25.64 -12.38
C ILE A 299 1.24 -26.66 -11.23
N PRO A 300 0.17 -26.54 -10.41
CA PRO A 300 -0.95 -25.59 -10.55
C PRO A 300 -0.76 -24.25 -9.82
N THR A 301 0.29 -24.11 -9.01
CA THR A 301 0.56 -22.90 -8.20
C THR A 301 0.63 -21.65 -9.07
N LEU A 302 1.38 -21.70 -10.17
CA LEU A 302 1.48 -20.65 -11.17
C LEU A 302 1.13 -21.20 -12.57
N GLN A 303 0.31 -20.45 -13.30
CA GLN A 303 -0.13 -20.77 -14.65
C GLN A 303 0.58 -19.88 -15.68
N VAL A 304 0.63 -20.33 -16.93
CA VAL A 304 1.14 -19.52 -18.04
C VAL A 304 0.27 -18.26 -18.18
N GLY A 305 0.90 -17.09 -18.29
CA GLY A 305 0.18 -15.80 -18.36
C GLY A 305 -0.07 -15.11 -17.02
N ASP A 306 0.25 -15.74 -15.89
CA ASP A 306 0.30 -15.07 -14.59
C ASP A 306 1.36 -13.97 -14.58
N HIS A 307 1.06 -12.91 -13.84
CA HIS A 307 1.98 -11.85 -13.49
C HIS A 307 2.07 -11.79 -11.97
N ILE A 308 3.29 -11.93 -11.44
CA ILE A 308 3.57 -11.99 -10.02
C ILE A 308 4.41 -10.80 -9.58
N PHE A 309 4.33 -10.48 -8.29
CA PHE A 309 5.31 -9.63 -7.61
C PHE A 309 6.31 -10.49 -6.85
N VAL A 310 7.57 -10.05 -6.87
CA VAL A 310 8.73 -10.71 -6.25
C VAL A 310 9.34 -9.77 -5.23
N ASN A 311 9.43 -10.22 -3.98
CA ASN A 311 10.05 -9.51 -2.86
C ASN A 311 11.57 -9.74 -2.85
N LYS A 312 12.32 -8.68 -3.17
CA LYS A 312 13.80 -8.66 -3.14
C LYS A 312 14.34 -8.54 -1.72
N PHE A 313 13.55 -7.96 -0.81
CA PHE A 313 13.95 -7.69 0.56
C PHE A 313 14.09 -8.97 1.38
N THR A 314 13.29 -10.02 1.11
CA THR A 314 13.30 -11.30 1.85
C THR A 314 14.69 -11.94 1.93
N TYR A 315 15.45 -11.95 0.83
CA TYR A 315 16.82 -12.52 0.79
C TYR A 315 17.92 -11.45 0.89
N GLY A 316 17.52 -10.20 1.11
CA GLY A 316 18.38 -9.02 1.05
C GLY A 316 18.57 -8.50 -0.38
N PRO A 317 18.27 -7.22 -0.65
CA PRO A 317 18.24 -6.72 -2.02
C PRO A 317 19.65 -6.57 -2.60
N ALA A 318 19.83 -7.04 -3.84
CA ALA A 318 21.03 -6.81 -4.62
C ALA A 318 21.17 -5.31 -4.96
N ILE A 319 22.37 -4.76 -4.81
CA ILE A 319 22.69 -3.40 -5.24
C ILE A 319 22.74 -3.41 -6.78
N PRO A 320 21.97 -2.57 -7.49
CA PRO A 320 21.92 -2.55 -8.95
C PRO A 320 23.31 -2.54 -9.60
N TYR A 321 23.47 -3.31 -10.68
CA TYR A 321 24.72 -3.48 -11.43
C TYR A 321 25.90 -4.12 -10.66
N THR A 322 25.67 -4.68 -9.47
CA THR A 322 26.70 -5.39 -8.68
C THR A 322 26.20 -6.77 -8.23
N ARG A 323 27.12 -7.63 -7.76
CA ARG A 323 26.78 -8.92 -7.11
C ARG A 323 26.59 -8.81 -5.59
N THR A 324 26.83 -7.64 -5.01
CA THR A 324 26.72 -7.38 -3.57
C THR A 324 25.28 -7.07 -3.17
N ARG A 325 24.83 -7.63 -2.05
CA ARG A 325 23.54 -7.30 -1.41
C ARG A 325 23.73 -6.29 -0.28
N LEU A 326 22.71 -5.50 0.03
CA LEU A 326 22.74 -4.57 1.19
C LEU A 326 22.79 -5.30 2.54
N PHE A 327 22.15 -6.46 2.62
CA PHE A 327 22.24 -7.45 3.68
C PHE A 327 21.98 -8.83 3.07
N ALA A 328 22.17 -9.92 3.81
CA ALA A 328 21.84 -11.26 3.34
C ALA A 328 21.02 -12.00 4.41
N SER A 329 19.86 -12.51 4.01
CA SER A 329 19.06 -13.43 4.81
C SER A 329 19.00 -14.75 4.04
N MET A 330 20.03 -15.57 4.25
CA MET A 330 20.32 -16.78 3.48
C MET A 330 20.81 -17.90 4.41
N PRO A 331 20.52 -19.19 4.11
CA PRO A 331 19.79 -19.70 2.95
C PRO A 331 18.30 -19.29 2.94
N PRO A 332 17.60 -19.43 1.80
CA PRO A 332 16.13 -19.38 1.75
C PRO A 332 15.51 -20.50 2.59
N ASP A 333 14.25 -20.35 2.96
CA ASP A 333 13.54 -21.40 3.69
C ASP A 333 13.07 -22.51 2.75
N ARG A 334 12.86 -23.71 3.29
CA ARG A 334 12.32 -24.83 2.50
C ARG A 334 10.88 -24.51 2.10
N GLY A 335 10.53 -24.85 0.86
CA GLY A 335 9.22 -24.56 0.31
C GLY A 335 9.09 -23.15 -0.29
N ASP A 336 10.05 -22.23 -0.08
CA ASP A 336 10.04 -20.91 -0.71
C ASP A 336 10.00 -21.01 -2.23
N VAL A 337 9.08 -20.30 -2.88
CA VAL A 337 9.09 -20.10 -4.34
C VAL A 337 9.86 -18.82 -4.65
N MET A 338 10.92 -18.94 -5.46
CA MET A 338 11.82 -17.83 -5.74
C MET A 338 12.12 -17.67 -7.22
N VAL A 339 12.37 -16.42 -7.63
CA VAL A 339 12.92 -16.08 -8.95
C VAL A 339 14.43 -15.93 -8.85
N PHE A 340 15.14 -16.50 -9.81
CA PHE A 340 16.61 -16.48 -9.89
C PHE A 340 17.09 -16.51 -11.35
N ALA A 341 18.28 -15.99 -11.58
CA ALA A 341 18.99 -16.13 -12.86
C ALA A 341 19.43 -17.59 -13.04
N PHE A 342 19.04 -18.23 -14.15
CA PHE A 342 19.33 -19.63 -14.43
C PHE A 342 20.85 -19.90 -14.47
N PRO A 343 21.42 -20.84 -13.68
CA PRO A 343 22.88 -20.97 -13.57
C PRO A 343 23.65 -21.27 -14.85
N GLU A 344 23.06 -21.95 -15.84
CA GLU A 344 23.72 -22.21 -17.13
C GLU A 344 23.60 -21.02 -18.11
N HIS A 345 22.53 -20.22 -17.97
CA HIS A 345 22.19 -19.09 -18.84
C HIS A 345 21.64 -17.92 -18.00
N PRO A 346 22.52 -17.12 -17.35
CA PRO A 346 22.11 -16.08 -16.39
C PRO A 346 21.28 -14.93 -16.97
N GLU A 347 21.19 -14.83 -18.31
CA GLU A 347 20.28 -13.94 -19.03
C GLU A 347 18.80 -14.36 -18.94
N GLN A 348 18.51 -15.59 -18.50
CA GLN A 348 17.16 -16.15 -18.35
C GLN A 348 16.74 -16.21 -16.88
N ASP A 349 15.53 -15.75 -16.58
CA ASP A 349 14.94 -15.82 -15.25
C ASP A 349 14.05 -17.05 -15.09
N PHE A 350 14.34 -17.85 -14.07
CA PHE A 350 13.59 -19.04 -13.72
C PHE A 350 12.87 -18.84 -12.39
N ILE A 351 11.71 -19.46 -12.25
CA ILE A 351 10.95 -19.55 -11.00
C ILE A 351 10.77 -21.01 -10.62
N LYS A 352 11.17 -21.38 -9.39
CA LYS A 352 11.08 -22.75 -8.84
C LYS A 352 10.89 -22.70 -7.32
N ARG A 353 10.53 -23.84 -6.73
CA ARG A 353 10.43 -24.03 -5.29
C ARG A 353 11.73 -24.58 -4.70
N VAL A 354 12.18 -24.04 -3.57
CA VAL A 354 13.34 -24.53 -2.81
C VAL A 354 12.97 -25.83 -2.10
N ILE A 355 13.72 -26.90 -2.38
CA ILE A 355 13.49 -28.22 -1.78
C ILE A 355 14.63 -28.61 -0.84
N ALA A 356 15.88 -28.45 -1.29
CA ALA A 356 17.07 -28.85 -0.53
C ALA A 356 18.03 -27.68 -0.29
N LEU A 357 18.62 -27.64 0.91
CA LEU A 357 19.49 -26.60 1.46
C LEU A 357 20.94 -27.12 1.56
N PRO A 358 21.95 -26.25 1.75
CA PRO A 358 23.35 -26.66 1.89
C PRO A 358 23.58 -27.83 2.83
N GLY A 359 24.31 -28.85 2.37
CA GLY A 359 24.60 -30.07 3.11
C GLY A 359 23.55 -31.17 3.01
N ASP A 360 22.39 -30.92 2.38
CA ASP A 360 21.43 -31.98 2.07
C ASP A 360 21.91 -32.90 0.94
N LYS A 361 21.47 -34.16 1.03
CA LYS A 361 21.40 -35.11 -0.07
C LYS A 361 19.97 -35.12 -0.63
N LEU A 362 19.78 -34.70 -1.87
CA LEU A 362 18.52 -34.81 -2.62
C LEU A 362 18.56 -36.00 -3.58
N GLU A 363 17.55 -36.85 -3.50
CA GLU A 363 17.20 -37.84 -4.52
C GLU A 363 15.77 -37.54 -5.00
N ALA A 364 15.36 -38.02 -6.17
CA ALA A 364 13.96 -38.05 -6.57
C ALA A 364 13.59 -39.43 -7.13
N ARG A 365 12.39 -39.92 -6.81
CA ARG A 365 11.84 -41.16 -7.38
C ARG A 365 10.50 -40.90 -8.05
N GLY A 366 10.37 -41.20 -9.34
CA GLY A 366 9.19 -40.82 -10.12
C GLY A 366 8.83 -39.34 -10.02
N GLY A 367 9.82 -38.46 -9.88
CA GLY A 367 9.66 -37.02 -9.63
C GLY A 367 9.45 -36.61 -8.16
N HIS A 368 9.23 -37.56 -7.24
CA HIS A 368 8.95 -37.29 -5.83
C HIS A 368 10.24 -37.16 -5.00
N PRO A 369 10.45 -36.06 -4.25
CA PRO A 369 11.71 -35.76 -3.56
C PRO A 369 11.94 -36.60 -2.30
N ILE A 370 13.19 -37.00 -2.12
CA ILE A 370 13.70 -37.71 -0.94
C ILE A 370 14.92 -36.92 -0.44
N LEU A 371 14.84 -36.41 0.78
CA LEU A 371 15.86 -35.58 1.43
C LEU A 371 16.56 -36.38 2.51
N ASN A 372 17.88 -36.56 2.42
CA ASN A 372 18.69 -37.25 3.43
C ASN A 372 18.24 -38.69 3.72
N GLY A 373 17.55 -39.33 2.76
CA GLY A 373 16.95 -40.66 2.90
C GLY A 373 15.53 -40.68 3.50
N TRP A 374 14.94 -39.52 3.76
CA TRP A 374 13.56 -39.33 4.21
C TRP A 374 12.70 -38.83 3.04
N GLU A 375 11.58 -39.51 2.80
CA GLU A 375 10.63 -39.21 1.72
C GLU A 375 9.70 -38.08 2.15
N VAL A 376 9.51 -37.06 1.30
CA VAL A 376 8.70 -35.87 1.63
C VAL A 376 7.23 -36.28 1.74
N PRO A 377 6.54 -36.09 2.89
CA PRO A 377 5.14 -36.51 3.02
C PRO A 377 4.24 -35.87 1.96
N SER A 378 3.45 -36.70 1.29
CA SER A 378 2.48 -36.27 0.29
C SER A 378 1.09 -36.86 0.57
N CYS A 379 0.06 -36.17 0.09
CA CYS A 379 -1.33 -36.61 0.17
C CYS A 379 -2.03 -36.37 -1.17
N PHE A 380 -2.62 -37.43 -1.74
CA PHE A 380 -3.32 -37.37 -3.02
C PHE A 380 -4.64 -36.60 -2.91
N VAL A 381 -4.83 -35.63 -3.82
CA VAL A 381 -6.00 -34.76 -3.90
C VAL A 381 -6.98 -35.25 -4.97
N GLY A 382 -6.49 -35.63 -6.15
CA GLY A 382 -7.30 -36.05 -7.29
C GLY A 382 -6.58 -35.90 -8.63
N LEU A 383 -7.33 -36.08 -9.72
CA LEU A 383 -6.84 -35.84 -11.08
C LEU A 383 -7.00 -34.37 -11.46
N TYR A 384 -5.97 -33.77 -12.03
CA TYR A 384 -6.02 -32.42 -12.57
C TYR A 384 -5.63 -32.41 -14.05
N THR A 385 -6.39 -31.68 -14.86
CA THR A 385 -6.10 -31.48 -16.28
C THR A 385 -5.82 -30.02 -16.57
N TYR A 386 -4.78 -29.75 -17.34
CA TYR A 386 -4.44 -28.41 -17.80
C TYR A 386 -4.16 -28.42 -19.31
N THR A 387 -4.04 -27.24 -19.89
CA THR A 387 -3.69 -27.05 -21.31
C THR A 387 -2.41 -26.23 -21.38
N GLU A 388 -1.45 -26.65 -22.20
CA GLU A 388 -0.19 -25.95 -22.43
C GLU A 388 0.27 -26.13 -23.88
N GLY A 389 1.04 -25.17 -24.39
CA GLY A 389 1.58 -25.16 -25.75
C GLY A 389 0.89 -24.17 -26.66
N GLU A 390 1.65 -23.21 -27.18
CA GLU A 390 1.19 -22.25 -28.19
C GLU A 390 2.03 -22.42 -29.46
N PRO A 391 1.44 -22.39 -30.67
CA PRO A 391 0.03 -22.12 -31.01
C PRO A 391 -0.85 -23.39 -31.08
N ILE A 392 -0.37 -24.54 -30.59
CA ILE A 392 -1.10 -25.82 -30.62
C ILE A 392 -1.31 -26.29 -29.18
N PRO A 393 -2.47 -26.00 -28.56
CA PRO A 393 -2.76 -26.38 -27.19
C PRO A 393 -2.81 -27.91 -27.06
N SER A 394 -1.91 -28.45 -26.24
CA SER A 394 -1.91 -29.86 -25.82
C SER A 394 -2.66 -29.98 -24.49
N LYS A 395 -3.55 -30.98 -24.38
CA LYS A 395 -4.25 -31.27 -23.12
C LYS A 395 -3.45 -32.27 -22.31
N HIS A 396 -3.11 -31.87 -21.09
CA HIS A 396 -2.37 -32.64 -20.12
C HIS A 396 -3.28 -33.18 -19.01
N GLU A 397 -2.89 -34.30 -18.41
CA GLU A 397 -3.52 -34.89 -17.23
C GLU A 397 -2.42 -35.35 -16.27
N GLY A 398 -2.58 -35.04 -14.98
CA GLY A 398 -1.64 -35.44 -13.94
C GLY A 398 -2.31 -35.72 -12.61
N ASP A 399 -1.63 -36.50 -11.79
CA ASP A 399 -2.02 -36.78 -10.41
C ASP A 399 -1.63 -35.60 -9.52
N LEU A 400 -2.60 -35.02 -8.81
CA LEU A 400 -2.41 -33.85 -7.96
C LEU A 400 -2.24 -34.27 -6.49
N PHE A 401 -1.21 -33.75 -5.84
CA PHE A 401 -0.91 -33.99 -4.44
C PHE A 401 -0.70 -32.68 -3.67
N VAL A 402 -0.97 -32.70 -2.36
CA VAL A 402 -0.35 -31.76 -1.40
C VAL A 402 0.96 -32.39 -0.93
N GLU A 403 2.06 -31.66 -0.99
CA GLU A 403 3.31 -32.03 -0.31
C GLU A 403 3.54 -31.13 0.91
N PHE A 404 4.10 -31.72 1.97
CA PHE A 404 4.35 -31.06 3.24
C PHE A 404 5.86 -31.00 3.52
N LEU A 405 6.42 -29.79 3.58
CA LEU A 405 7.86 -29.58 3.78
C LEU A 405 8.08 -28.45 4.78
N GLY A 406 8.59 -28.80 5.96
CA GLY A 406 8.61 -27.89 7.11
C GLY A 406 7.19 -27.50 7.54
N ASP A 407 6.98 -26.21 7.77
CA ASP A 407 5.66 -25.64 8.02
C ASP A 407 4.86 -25.40 6.72
N GLU A 408 5.49 -25.32 5.55
CA GLU A 408 4.79 -25.14 4.27
C GLU A 408 4.04 -26.39 3.82
N ALA A 409 2.97 -26.15 3.04
CA ALA A 409 2.19 -27.19 2.36
C ALA A 409 1.70 -26.64 1.02
N TYR A 410 2.05 -27.29 -0.09
CA TYR A 410 1.82 -26.77 -1.44
C TYR A 410 1.35 -27.86 -2.40
N LEU A 411 0.73 -27.44 -3.51
CA LEU A 411 0.29 -28.36 -4.55
C LEU A 411 1.46 -28.78 -5.45
N THR A 412 1.46 -30.05 -5.85
CA THR A 412 2.38 -30.62 -6.83
C THR A 412 1.62 -31.49 -7.82
N LEU A 413 2.02 -31.43 -9.09
CA LEU A 413 1.40 -32.17 -10.18
C LEU A 413 2.39 -33.17 -10.77
N TYR A 414 1.95 -34.42 -10.88
CA TYR A 414 2.69 -35.49 -11.53
C TYR A 414 2.04 -35.75 -12.89
N ASP A 415 2.44 -34.94 -13.88
CA ASP A 415 1.98 -35.04 -15.27
C ASP A 415 2.28 -36.44 -15.85
N ARG A 416 1.28 -37.04 -16.50
CA ARG A 416 1.34 -38.39 -17.07
C ARG A 416 1.80 -38.41 -18.54
N TYR A 417 1.77 -37.26 -19.21
CA TYR A 417 2.07 -37.10 -20.63
C TYR A 417 3.57 -36.87 -20.90
N ALA A 418 4.28 -36.23 -19.97
CA ALA A 418 5.68 -35.77 -20.11
C ALA A 418 6.72 -36.87 -20.38
N GLY A 419 6.32 -38.15 -20.34
CA GLY A 419 7.23 -39.29 -20.38
C GLY A 419 7.90 -39.49 -19.02
N GLY A 420 8.20 -40.75 -18.68
CA GLY A 420 8.88 -41.03 -17.43
C GLY A 420 10.25 -40.35 -17.37
N LEU A 421 10.39 -39.36 -16.49
CA LEU A 421 11.69 -39.11 -15.85
C LEU A 421 12.20 -40.47 -15.34
N ASN A 422 13.52 -40.71 -15.43
CA ASN A 422 14.10 -41.92 -14.84
C ASN A 422 13.53 -42.16 -13.44
N ASP A 423 13.07 -43.39 -13.16
CA ASP A 423 12.43 -43.76 -11.89
C ASP A 423 13.25 -43.37 -10.65
N TYR A 424 14.55 -43.12 -10.83
CA TYR A 424 15.45 -42.53 -9.85
C TYR A 424 16.32 -41.43 -10.49
N GLN A 425 16.43 -40.28 -9.81
CA GLN A 425 17.32 -39.17 -10.13
C GLN A 425 18.18 -38.82 -8.89
N GLY A 426 19.45 -38.46 -9.12
CA GLY A 426 20.43 -38.19 -8.07
C GLY A 426 21.36 -39.39 -7.80
N PRO A 427 22.01 -39.45 -6.62
CA PRO A 427 21.92 -38.50 -5.53
C PRO A 427 22.68 -37.19 -5.80
N TYR A 428 22.07 -36.06 -5.49
CA TYR A 428 22.67 -34.74 -5.58
C TYR A 428 23.03 -34.23 -4.17
N ILE A 429 24.23 -33.70 -3.98
CA ILE A 429 24.66 -33.09 -2.70
C ILE A 429 24.66 -31.57 -2.86
N VAL A 430 23.88 -30.87 -2.03
CA VAL A 430 23.77 -29.41 -2.09
C VAL A 430 25.03 -28.77 -1.52
N LYS A 431 25.73 -27.97 -2.33
CA LYS A 431 26.97 -27.31 -1.92
C LYS A 431 26.72 -26.14 -0.96
N PRO A 432 27.71 -25.76 -0.12
CA PRO A 432 27.68 -24.48 0.58
C PRO A 432 27.49 -23.31 -0.39
N GLY A 433 26.53 -22.41 -0.09
CA GLY A 433 26.23 -21.25 -0.93
C GLY A 433 25.31 -21.52 -2.13
N GLU A 434 24.74 -22.73 -2.25
CA GLU A 434 23.75 -23.10 -3.27
C GLU A 434 22.47 -23.67 -2.62
N VAL A 435 21.33 -23.63 -3.31
CA VAL A 435 20.12 -24.43 -2.98
C VAL A 435 19.68 -25.26 -4.18
N TYR A 436 19.03 -26.41 -3.97
CA TYR A 436 18.41 -27.17 -5.05
C TYR A 436 16.90 -26.92 -5.10
N VAL A 437 16.40 -26.74 -6.33
CA VAL A 437 15.03 -26.32 -6.60
C VAL A 437 14.31 -27.28 -7.54
N MET A 438 13.00 -27.41 -7.37
CA MET A 438 12.14 -28.21 -8.26
C MET A 438 10.92 -27.40 -8.69
N GLY A 439 10.35 -27.75 -9.85
CA GLY A 439 9.03 -27.26 -10.24
C GLY A 439 7.93 -27.93 -9.43
N ASP A 440 6.78 -27.26 -9.30
CA ASP A 440 5.58 -27.88 -8.74
C ASP A 440 4.96 -28.87 -9.73
N ASN A 441 5.16 -28.67 -11.04
CA ASN A 441 4.85 -29.66 -12.07
C ASN A 441 6.05 -30.62 -12.22
N ARG A 442 6.04 -31.74 -11.50
CA ARG A 442 7.22 -32.54 -11.19
C ARG A 442 7.80 -33.31 -12.36
N ASN A 443 6.95 -33.72 -13.30
CA ASN A 443 7.36 -34.44 -14.49
C ASN A 443 7.61 -33.51 -15.70
N ASN A 444 7.04 -32.30 -15.68
CA ASN A 444 7.20 -31.28 -16.73
C ASN A 444 7.89 -30.01 -16.18
N SER A 445 9.14 -30.14 -15.72
CA SER A 445 9.92 -29.02 -15.19
C SER A 445 11.42 -29.15 -15.42
N HIS A 446 11.98 -28.25 -16.23
CA HIS A 446 13.43 -28.04 -16.31
C HIS A 446 13.92 -27.32 -15.04
N ASP A 447 14.53 -28.08 -14.12
CA ASP A 447 14.99 -27.64 -12.80
C ASP A 447 16.29 -28.36 -12.38
N SER A 448 16.70 -28.21 -11.11
CA SER A 448 17.97 -28.71 -10.57
C SER A 448 18.27 -30.20 -10.81
N ARG A 449 17.28 -31.01 -11.20
CA ARG A 449 17.45 -32.44 -11.52
C ARG A 449 17.94 -32.69 -12.96
N MET A 450 17.77 -31.73 -13.87
CA MET A 450 18.11 -31.89 -15.31
C MET A 450 19.24 -30.98 -15.79
N TRP A 451 19.55 -29.92 -15.04
CA TRP A 451 20.65 -28.99 -15.35
C TRP A 451 22.02 -29.68 -15.45
N PHE A 452 22.94 -29.04 -16.17
CA PHE A 452 24.29 -29.52 -16.44
C PHE A 452 24.30 -30.93 -17.07
N GLY A 453 23.41 -31.17 -18.04
CA GLY A 453 23.28 -32.44 -18.74
C GLY A 453 22.81 -33.61 -17.86
N GLY A 454 21.95 -33.34 -16.87
CA GLY A 454 21.42 -34.35 -15.94
C GLY A 454 22.34 -34.68 -14.75
N GLN A 455 23.51 -34.05 -14.64
CA GLN A 455 24.37 -34.16 -13.44
C GLN A 455 23.76 -33.44 -12.23
N GLY A 456 22.81 -32.54 -12.48
CA GLY A 456 22.09 -31.76 -11.49
C GLY A 456 22.88 -30.55 -10.99
N GLY A 457 22.17 -29.51 -10.56
CA GLY A 457 22.79 -28.22 -10.25
C GLY A 457 22.05 -27.40 -9.22
N GLY A 458 22.79 -26.81 -8.29
CA GLY A 458 22.27 -25.83 -7.35
C GLY A 458 22.12 -24.43 -7.98
N VAL A 459 21.25 -23.62 -7.38
CA VAL A 459 21.15 -22.18 -7.62
C VAL A 459 22.08 -21.47 -6.63
N PRO A 460 23.16 -20.81 -7.07
CA PRO A 460 24.01 -20.02 -6.19
C PRO A 460 23.24 -18.88 -5.52
N PHE A 461 23.62 -18.55 -4.28
CA PHE A 461 22.98 -17.48 -3.52
C PHE A 461 23.06 -16.11 -4.22
N GLU A 462 24.06 -15.87 -5.08
CA GLU A 462 24.16 -14.64 -5.88
C GLU A 462 23.15 -14.55 -7.02
N ASN A 463 22.62 -15.67 -7.52
CA ASN A 463 21.66 -15.70 -8.63
C ASN A 463 20.22 -15.37 -8.20
N ILE A 464 19.90 -15.45 -6.91
CA ILE A 464 18.52 -15.36 -6.41
C ILE A 464 18.03 -13.91 -6.39
N LYS A 465 17.00 -13.59 -7.17
CA LYS A 465 16.45 -12.22 -7.28
C LYS A 465 15.50 -11.88 -6.13
N GLY A 466 14.65 -12.81 -5.72
CA GLY A 466 13.69 -12.60 -4.63
C GLY A 466 12.63 -13.69 -4.50
N ARG A 467 11.80 -13.60 -3.46
CA ARG A 467 10.69 -14.54 -3.19
C ARG A 467 9.42 -14.11 -3.92
N ALA A 468 8.74 -15.03 -4.60
CA ALA A 468 7.43 -14.77 -5.20
C ALA A 468 6.36 -14.55 -4.11
N LEU A 469 5.47 -13.58 -4.32
CA LEU A 469 4.41 -13.23 -3.37
C LEU A 469 3.06 -13.80 -3.81
N PHE A 470 2.42 -13.14 -4.78
CA PHE A 470 1.06 -13.41 -5.25
C PHE A 470 0.90 -13.02 -6.72
N VAL A 471 -0.14 -13.54 -7.35
CA VAL A 471 -0.55 -13.17 -8.71
C VAL A 471 -1.37 -11.87 -8.67
N TRP A 472 -0.84 -10.78 -9.23
CA TRP A 472 -1.50 -9.48 -9.27
C TRP A 472 -2.28 -9.22 -10.57
N LEU A 473 -2.02 -10.03 -11.60
CA LEU A 473 -2.74 -10.05 -12.87
C LEU A 473 -2.56 -11.42 -13.51
N SER A 474 -3.56 -11.95 -14.20
CA SER A 474 -3.44 -13.16 -14.99
C SER A 474 -4.17 -12.98 -16.33
N VAL A 475 -3.47 -13.22 -17.44
CA VAL A 475 -3.99 -13.00 -18.79
C VAL A 475 -3.76 -14.25 -19.63
N GLY A 476 -4.84 -14.95 -19.95
CA GLY A 476 -4.88 -16.08 -20.86
C GLY A 476 -5.57 -15.74 -22.18
N GLU A 477 -5.80 -16.74 -23.02
CA GLU A 477 -6.43 -16.56 -24.35
C GLU A 477 -7.83 -15.93 -24.27
N GLN A 478 -8.63 -16.35 -23.28
CA GLN A 478 -10.01 -15.87 -23.08
C GLN A 478 -10.06 -14.50 -22.37
N GLY A 479 -8.91 -13.82 -22.22
CA GLY A 479 -8.78 -12.54 -21.53
C GLY A 479 -8.29 -12.66 -20.09
N MET A 480 -8.80 -11.81 -19.21
CA MET A 480 -8.29 -11.69 -17.84
C MET A 480 -8.89 -12.74 -16.90
N ALA A 481 -8.04 -13.58 -16.31
CA ALA A 481 -8.45 -14.65 -15.40
C ALA A 481 -8.62 -14.11 -13.96
N TRP A 482 -9.72 -13.39 -13.72
CA TRP A 482 -10.04 -12.74 -12.44
C TRP A 482 -10.00 -13.67 -11.22
N SER A 483 -10.28 -14.96 -11.40
CA SER A 483 -10.19 -15.99 -10.35
C SER A 483 -8.78 -16.17 -9.77
N ARG A 484 -7.74 -15.83 -10.53
CA ARG A 484 -6.33 -15.87 -10.10
C ARG A 484 -5.85 -14.57 -9.49
N LEU A 485 -6.64 -13.49 -9.49
CA LEU A 485 -6.27 -12.26 -8.81
C LEU A 485 -6.11 -12.51 -7.30
N GLY A 486 -4.95 -12.11 -6.76
CA GLY A 486 -4.58 -12.36 -5.37
C GLY A 486 -4.34 -13.84 -5.04
N ALA A 487 -4.11 -14.72 -6.03
CA ALA A 487 -3.78 -16.12 -5.75
C ALA A 487 -2.42 -16.20 -5.01
N PRO A 488 -2.35 -16.90 -3.86
CA PRO A 488 -1.12 -17.04 -3.11
C PRO A 488 -0.16 -18.04 -3.78
N VAL A 489 1.13 -17.75 -3.74
CA VAL A 489 2.20 -18.65 -4.23
C VAL A 489 2.78 -19.52 -3.10
N MET A 490 2.58 -19.06 -1.86
CA MET A 490 3.08 -19.64 -0.60
C MET A 490 1.91 -19.91 0.35
N GLY A 491 2.03 -20.87 1.28
CA GLY A 491 0.96 -21.20 2.21
C GLY A 491 -0.17 -22.03 1.63
N LYS A 492 -1.36 -22.01 2.29
CA LYS A 492 -2.48 -22.89 1.93
C LYS A 492 -2.89 -22.59 0.47
N PRO A 493 -2.81 -23.57 -0.45
CA PRO A 493 -3.12 -23.33 -1.85
C PRO A 493 -4.62 -23.02 -2.02
N ARG A 494 -4.92 -21.93 -2.74
CA ARG A 494 -6.29 -21.58 -3.12
C ARG A 494 -6.62 -22.21 -4.47
N LEU A 495 -7.53 -23.18 -4.48
CA LEU A 495 -8.04 -23.73 -5.72
C LEU A 495 -8.86 -22.67 -6.48
N PRO A 496 -8.61 -22.45 -7.79
CA PRO A 496 -9.48 -21.63 -8.62
C PRO A 496 -10.80 -22.36 -8.93
N PRO A 497 -11.85 -21.67 -9.41
CA PRO A 497 -13.19 -22.23 -9.56
C PRO A 497 -13.28 -23.47 -10.48
N ASP A 498 -12.40 -23.58 -11.48
CA ASP A 498 -12.24 -24.75 -12.35
C ASP A 498 -11.77 -26.01 -11.60
N MET A 499 -11.04 -25.83 -10.49
CA MET A 499 -10.57 -26.93 -9.63
C MET A 499 -11.51 -27.22 -8.45
N LYS A 500 -12.71 -26.63 -8.40
CA LYS A 500 -13.61 -26.76 -7.22
C LYS A 500 -13.94 -28.21 -6.84
N GLY A 501 -14.01 -29.11 -7.82
CA GLY A 501 -14.21 -30.55 -7.58
C GLY A 501 -13.10 -31.22 -6.74
N LEU A 502 -11.95 -30.58 -6.59
CA LEU A 502 -10.79 -31.05 -5.82
C LEU A 502 -10.77 -30.54 -4.37
N GLU A 503 -11.66 -29.59 -3.99
CA GLU A 503 -11.78 -29.07 -2.62
C GLU A 503 -11.93 -30.19 -1.56
N PRO A 504 -12.75 -31.24 -1.74
CA PRO A 504 -12.90 -32.29 -0.73
C PRO A 504 -11.63 -33.10 -0.48
N GLY A 505 -10.83 -33.33 -1.54
CA GLY A 505 -9.53 -33.99 -1.45
C GLY A 505 -8.49 -33.10 -0.76
N LEU A 506 -8.49 -31.81 -1.09
CA LEU A 506 -7.60 -30.84 -0.48
C LEU A 506 -7.86 -30.68 1.01
N ASP A 507 -9.12 -30.51 1.41
CA ASP A 507 -9.50 -30.39 2.83
C ASP A 507 -9.29 -31.69 3.60
N LYS A 508 -9.39 -32.87 2.95
CA LYS A 508 -8.95 -34.14 3.54
C LYS A 508 -7.46 -34.08 3.86
N CYS A 509 -6.61 -33.71 2.90
CA CYS A 509 -5.17 -33.62 3.09
C CYS A 509 -4.77 -32.61 4.20
N PHE A 510 -5.47 -31.48 4.32
CA PHE A 510 -5.21 -30.53 5.41
C PHE A 510 -5.70 -31.02 6.79
N ARG A 511 -6.79 -31.79 6.88
CA ARG A 511 -7.20 -32.45 8.14
C ARG A 511 -6.24 -33.57 8.56
N GLU A 512 -5.64 -34.26 7.59
CA GLU A 512 -4.70 -35.36 7.80
C GLU A 512 -3.22 -34.90 7.79
N ARG A 513 -2.97 -33.59 7.86
CA ARG A 513 -1.61 -33.01 7.80
C ARG A 513 -0.70 -33.62 8.89
N PRO A 514 0.50 -34.14 8.53
CA PRO A 514 1.46 -34.63 9.52
C PRO A 514 1.97 -33.50 10.43
N SER A 515 2.33 -33.85 11.66
CA SER A 515 2.95 -32.94 12.64
C SER A 515 4.31 -32.42 12.15
N LEU A 516 4.75 -31.25 12.65
CA LEU A 516 5.93 -30.53 12.15
C LEU A 516 7.24 -31.34 12.19
N ASP A 517 7.37 -32.23 13.18
CA ASP A 517 8.48 -33.20 13.31
C ASP A 517 8.50 -34.23 12.18
N LYS A 518 7.35 -34.53 11.58
CA LYS A 518 7.17 -35.47 10.48
C LYS A 518 7.15 -34.81 9.11
N THR A 519 7.13 -33.48 9.02
CA THR A 519 7.25 -32.71 7.77
C THR A 519 8.63 -32.04 7.62
N SER A 520 9.45 -32.08 8.67
CA SER A 520 10.82 -31.56 8.64
C SER A 520 11.82 -32.66 8.29
N PRO A 521 12.66 -32.50 7.24
CA PRO A 521 13.65 -33.52 6.90
C PRO A 521 14.70 -33.66 8.01
N PRO A 522 15.27 -34.87 8.22
CA PRO A 522 16.40 -35.05 9.10
C PRO A 522 17.60 -34.23 8.60
N PRO A 523 18.50 -33.77 9.49
CA PRO A 523 19.62 -32.93 9.11
C PRO A 523 20.52 -33.64 8.09
N GLY A 524 21.00 -32.87 7.11
CA GLY A 524 21.99 -33.32 6.16
C GLY A 524 23.23 -33.87 6.86
N LYS A 525 23.70 -35.03 6.42
CA LYS A 525 25.04 -35.50 6.81
C LYS A 525 26.04 -34.66 6.01
N ALA A 526 26.70 -33.74 6.70
CA ALA A 526 27.83 -33.03 6.12
C ALA A 526 28.83 -34.06 5.56
N PRO A 527 29.34 -33.85 4.32
CA PRO A 527 30.24 -34.78 3.64
C PRO A 527 31.61 -34.89 4.34
#